data_AF-A0AAW9I5K8-F1
#
_entry.id   AF-A0AAW9I5K8-F1
#
_cell.length_a   1.000
_cell.length_b   1.000
_cell.length_c   1.000
_cell.angle_alpha   90.00
_cell.angle_beta   90.00
_cell.angle_gamma   90.00
#
_symmetry.space_group_name_H-M   'P 1'
#
loop_
_entity.id
_entity.type
_entity.pdbx_description
1 polymer ?
#
loop_
_entity_poly.entity_id
_entity_poly.type
_entity_poly.pdbx_seq_one_letter_code
_entity_poly.pdbx_strand_id
1 'polypeptide(L)'
;TNFILTKMSQEGASYEDVLAEAQELGYAEADPTSDVEGLDAARKMAILGTLGFRTNVELQDVTVKGISQVTKEDIAYAKRLGYEMKLLGIAERQDDEFSITVQPTMVRKGHPIAAVDRARIHI
;
A
#
# COMPACT_ATOMS: atom_id res chain seq x y z
N THR A 1 -4.83 4.20 3.56
CA THR A 1 -4.63 3.20 2.48
C THR A 1 -5.10 1.78 2.78
N ASN A 2 -4.55 1.06 3.78
CA ASN A 2 -4.93 -0.36 4.03
C ASN A 2 -6.40 -0.54 4.45
N PHE A 3 -6.97 0.39 5.21
CA PHE A 3 -8.39 0.39 5.54
C PHE A 3 -9.26 0.41 4.27
N ILE A 4 -8.96 1.32 3.33
CA ILE A 4 -9.70 1.48 2.08
C ILE A 4 -9.64 0.19 1.25
N LEU A 5 -8.45 -0.37 1.00
CA LEU A 5 -8.31 -1.62 0.25
C LEU A 5 -9.02 -2.81 0.93
N THR A 6 -8.95 -2.89 2.25
CA THR A 6 -9.62 -3.94 3.02
C THR A 6 -11.14 -3.83 2.91
N LYS A 7 -11.67 -2.61 3.01
CA LYS A 7 -13.11 -2.36 2.90
C LYS A 7 -13.62 -2.60 1.49
N MET A 8 -12.91 -2.13 0.46
CA MET A 8 -13.19 -2.47 -0.93
C MET A 8 -13.22 -3.99 -1.17
N SER A 9 -12.30 -4.76 -0.55
CA SER A 9 -12.28 -6.24 -0.66
C SER A 9 -13.44 -6.94 0.07
N GLN A 10 -13.86 -6.39 1.22
CA GLN A 10 -14.95 -6.95 2.03
C GLN A 10 -16.33 -6.65 1.42
N GLU A 11 -16.54 -5.40 1.02
CA GLU A 11 -17.85 -4.88 0.58
C GLU A 11 -18.01 -4.89 -0.94
N GLY A 12 -16.93 -5.05 -1.70
CA GLY A 12 -16.96 -4.97 -3.16
C GLY A 12 -17.27 -3.57 -3.69
N ALA A 13 -17.09 -2.54 -2.84
CA ALA A 13 -17.36 -1.15 -3.15
C ALA A 13 -16.24 -0.51 -3.99
N SER A 14 -16.57 0.59 -4.67
CA SER A 14 -15.58 1.36 -5.42
C SER A 14 -14.64 2.12 -4.49
N TYR A 15 -13.48 2.55 -5.02
CA TYR A 15 -12.55 3.38 -4.27
C TYR A 15 -13.19 4.69 -3.81
N GLU A 16 -14.00 5.31 -4.68
CA GLU A 16 -14.66 6.59 -4.44
C GLU A 16 -15.68 6.48 -3.29
N ASP A 17 -16.51 5.45 -3.30
CA ASP A 17 -17.50 5.21 -2.24
C ASP A 17 -16.85 4.96 -0.88
N VAL A 18 -15.81 4.12 -0.86
CA VAL A 18 -15.08 3.79 0.37
C VAL A 18 -14.29 4.98 0.90
N LEU A 19 -13.74 5.82 0.01
CA LEU A 19 -13.04 7.03 0.40
C LEU A 19 -14.00 8.04 1.03
N ALA A 20 -15.17 8.27 0.41
CA ALA A 20 -16.18 9.16 0.95
C ALA A 20 -16.64 8.72 2.35
N GLU A 21 -16.91 7.43 2.53
CA GLU A 21 -17.30 6.90 3.84
C GLU A 21 -16.14 6.96 4.85
N ALA A 22 -14.90 6.72 4.41
CA ALA A 22 -13.73 6.88 5.28
C ALA A 22 -13.56 8.33 5.76
N GLN A 23 -13.92 9.32 4.92
CA GLN A 23 -13.92 10.73 5.30
C GLN A 23 -15.04 11.05 6.30
N GLU A 24 -16.26 10.55 6.06
CA GLU A 24 -17.39 10.72 7.00
C GLU A 24 -17.11 10.14 8.38
N LEU A 25 -16.44 8.98 8.42
CA LEU A 25 -16.04 8.30 9.65
C LEU A 25 -14.79 8.89 10.31
N GLY A 26 -14.14 9.88 9.68
CA GLY A 26 -12.93 10.52 10.19
C GLY A 26 -11.67 9.66 10.09
N TYR A 27 -11.67 8.61 9.27
CA TYR A 27 -10.47 7.79 8.97
C TYR A 27 -9.57 8.40 7.89
N ALA A 28 -10.10 9.32 7.07
CA ALA A 28 -9.34 10.05 6.06
C ALA A 28 -9.64 11.55 6.17
N GLU A 29 -8.63 12.39 5.94
CA GLU A 29 -8.79 13.84 5.91
C GLU A 29 -9.51 14.31 4.62
N ALA A 30 -9.95 15.57 4.63
CA ALA A 30 -10.60 16.19 3.47
C ALA A 30 -9.68 16.25 2.23
N ASP A 31 -8.36 16.38 2.45
CA ASP A 31 -7.34 16.13 1.44
C ASP A 31 -6.64 14.79 1.73
N PRO A 32 -7.10 13.68 1.14
CA PRO A 32 -6.58 12.35 1.43
C PRO A 32 -5.28 12.04 0.69
N THR A 33 -4.71 13.00 -0.07
CA THR A 33 -3.56 12.79 -0.97
C THR A 33 -2.39 12.10 -0.28
N SER A 34 -2.04 12.52 0.93
CA SER A 34 -0.92 11.93 1.68
C SER A 34 -1.13 10.45 2.06
N ASP A 35 -2.38 10.05 2.31
CA ASP A 35 -2.75 8.70 2.74
C ASP A 35 -3.03 7.75 1.57
N VAL A 36 -3.50 8.28 0.43
CA VAL A 36 -3.93 7.46 -0.72
C VAL A 36 -2.85 7.33 -1.78
N GLU A 37 -1.98 8.33 -1.90
CA GLU A 37 -0.82 8.28 -2.79
C GLU A 37 0.34 7.48 -2.19
N GLY A 38 0.23 6.97 -0.95
CA GLY A 38 1.26 6.11 -0.36
C GLY A 38 2.52 6.85 0.08
N LEU A 39 2.46 8.18 0.22
CA LEU A 39 3.59 9.02 0.62
C LEU A 39 4.06 8.73 2.06
N ASP A 40 3.16 8.39 2.98
CA ASP A 40 3.54 7.94 4.33
C ASP A 40 4.39 6.65 4.27
N ALA A 41 3.94 5.67 3.47
CA ALA A 41 4.71 4.45 3.26
C ALA A 41 6.04 4.75 2.58
N ALA A 42 6.09 5.68 1.61
CA ALA A 42 7.31 6.06 0.92
C ALA A 42 8.34 6.72 1.87
N ARG A 43 7.88 7.61 2.77
CA ARG A 43 8.74 8.21 3.81
C ARG A 43 9.29 7.16 4.76
N LYS A 44 8.47 6.19 5.18
CA LYS A 44 8.92 5.05 5.99
C LYS A 44 9.96 4.21 5.25
N MET A 45 9.74 3.96 3.95
CA MET A 45 10.68 3.20 3.13
C MET A 45 12.00 3.93 2.90
N ALA A 46 12.01 5.27 2.77
CA ALA A 46 13.26 6.04 2.69
C ALA A 46 14.11 5.89 3.96
N ILE A 47 13.47 5.97 5.14
CA ILE A 47 14.15 5.77 6.42
C ILE A 47 14.66 4.32 6.55
N LEU A 48 13.80 3.34 6.28
CA LEU A 48 14.16 1.91 6.38
C LEU A 48 15.22 1.52 5.36
N GLY A 49 15.16 2.04 4.13
CA GLY A 49 16.15 1.84 3.09
C GLY A 49 17.50 2.42 3.50
N THR A 50 17.50 3.62 4.10
CA THR A 50 18.73 4.23 4.61
C THR A 50 19.40 3.35 5.68
N LEU A 51 18.60 2.82 6.61
CA LEU A 51 19.09 1.93 7.67
C LEU A 51 19.52 0.56 7.14
N GLY A 52 18.75 -0.02 6.22
CA GLY A 52 18.97 -1.37 5.69
C GLY A 52 20.13 -1.47 4.70
N PHE A 53 20.29 -0.47 3.83
CA PHE A 53 21.34 -0.46 2.81
C PHE A 53 22.57 0.36 3.19
N ARG A 54 22.52 1.09 4.31
CA ARG A 54 23.60 1.99 4.78
C ARG A 54 24.01 3.05 3.74
N THR A 55 23.05 3.48 2.93
CA THR A 55 23.16 4.53 1.90
C THR A 55 22.11 5.58 2.18
N ASN A 56 22.36 6.85 1.86
CA ASN A 56 21.33 7.87 1.99
C ASN A 56 20.24 7.63 0.92
N VAL A 57 19.01 7.39 1.36
CA VAL A 57 17.83 7.24 0.49
C VAL A 57 16.90 8.41 0.75
N GLU A 58 16.66 9.21 -0.28
CA GLU A 58 15.73 10.31 -0.25
C GLU A 58 14.35 9.88 -0.75
N LEU A 59 13.31 10.66 -0.43
CA LEU A 59 11.94 10.34 -0.84
C LEU A 59 11.80 10.28 -2.38
N GLN A 60 12.58 11.08 -3.10
CA GLN A 60 12.61 11.10 -4.56
C GLN A 60 13.20 9.81 -5.17
N ASP A 61 13.95 9.04 -4.39
CA ASP A 61 14.51 7.75 -4.82
C ASP A 61 13.49 6.61 -4.67
N VAL A 62 12.34 6.88 -4.02
CA VAL A 62 11.26 5.91 -3.84
C VAL A 62 10.24 6.10 -4.96
N THR A 63 10.03 5.06 -5.76
CA THR A 63 8.94 5.05 -6.74
C THR A 63 7.62 4.83 -6.03
N VAL A 64 6.62 5.69 -6.26
CA VAL A 64 5.35 5.63 -5.54
C VAL A 64 4.18 5.52 -6.52
N LYS A 65 3.33 4.53 -6.28
CA LYS A 65 2.02 4.36 -6.90
C LYS A 65 0.97 4.23 -5.81
N GLY A 66 0.02 5.16 -5.79
CA GLY A 66 -1.10 5.15 -4.86
C GLY A 66 -2.14 4.06 -5.13
N ILE A 67 -3.18 4.04 -4.30
CA ILE A 67 -4.35 3.15 -4.49
C ILE A 67 -5.49 3.78 -5.29
N SER A 68 -5.35 5.05 -5.68
CA SER A 68 -6.37 5.81 -6.43
C SER A 68 -6.73 5.17 -7.79
N GLN A 69 -5.83 4.37 -8.36
CA GLN A 69 -6.06 3.65 -9.62
C GLN A 69 -6.57 2.22 -9.43
N VAL A 70 -6.75 1.75 -8.19
CA VAL A 70 -7.22 0.38 -7.93
C VAL A 70 -8.74 0.31 -8.10
N THR A 71 -9.19 -0.54 -9.02
CA THR A 71 -10.62 -0.71 -9.30
C THR A 71 -11.24 -1.81 -8.45
N LYS A 72 -12.58 -1.78 -8.32
CA LYS A 72 -13.32 -2.88 -7.67
C LYS A 72 -13.17 -4.19 -8.46
N GLU A 73 -13.03 -4.11 -9.77
CA GLU A 73 -12.79 -5.25 -10.65
C GLU A 73 -11.44 -5.90 -10.34
N ASP A 74 -10.37 -5.11 -10.18
CA ASP A 74 -9.04 -5.64 -9.82
C ASP A 74 -9.08 -6.44 -8.51
N ILE A 75 -9.79 -5.91 -7.51
CA ILE A 75 -9.95 -6.55 -6.21
C ILE A 75 -10.81 -7.82 -6.33
N ALA A 76 -11.91 -7.77 -7.10
CA ALA A 76 -12.75 -8.93 -7.33
C ALA A 76 -11.99 -10.06 -8.05
N TYR A 77 -11.19 -9.72 -9.07
CA TYR A 77 -10.34 -10.68 -9.76
C TYR A 77 -9.26 -11.26 -8.83
N ALA A 78 -8.57 -10.43 -8.06
CA ALA A 78 -7.59 -10.88 -7.08
C ALA A 78 -8.21 -11.90 -6.10
N LYS A 79 -9.39 -11.58 -5.55
CA LYS A 79 -10.12 -12.45 -4.62
C LYS A 79 -10.48 -13.80 -5.24
N ARG A 80 -10.97 -13.80 -6.49
CA ARG A 80 -11.29 -15.03 -7.26
C ARG A 80 -10.07 -15.90 -7.51
N LEU A 81 -8.89 -15.30 -7.67
CA LEU A 81 -7.62 -15.99 -7.90
C LEU A 81 -6.92 -16.42 -6.59
N GLY A 82 -7.50 -16.11 -5.42
CA GLY A 82 -6.92 -16.46 -4.12
C GLY A 82 -5.87 -15.47 -3.60
N TYR A 83 -5.92 -14.22 -4.09
CA TYR A 83 -5.06 -13.11 -3.67
C TYR A 83 -5.88 -12.04 -2.93
N GLU A 84 -5.17 -11.18 -2.22
CA GLU A 84 -5.67 -9.94 -1.62
C GLU A 84 -4.83 -8.78 -2.15
N MET A 85 -5.46 -7.62 -2.35
CA MET A 85 -4.76 -6.40 -2.77
C MET A 85 -4.24 -5.66 -1.54
N LYS A 86 -2.94 -5.35 -1.50
CA LYS A 86 -2.30 -4.62 -0.39
C LYS A 86 -1.37 -3.54 -0.94
N LEU A 87 -1.26 -2.40 -0.26
CA LEU A 87 -0.22 -1.41 -0.57
C LEU A 87 1.07 -1.84 0.13
N LEU A 88 2.11 -2.19 -0.63
CA LEU A 88 3.38 -2.67 -0.09
C LEU A 88 4.51 -1.69 -0.42
N GLY A 89 5.36 -1.45 0.58
CA GLY A 89 6.71 -0.94 0.37
C GLY A 89 7.67 -2.10 0.16
N ILE A 90 8.34 -2.12 -0.99
CA ILE A 90 9.26 -3.18 -1.41
C ILE A 90 10.62 -2.53 -1.61
N ALA A 91 11.64 -3.11 -1.00
CA ALA A 91 13.03 -2.73 -1.18
C ALA A 91 13.79 -3.96 -1.68
N GLU A 92 14.35 -3.89 -2.88
CA GLU A 92 15.09 -4.98 -3.50
C GLU A 92 16.52 -4.52 -3.80
N ARG A 93 17.46 -5.45 -3.67
CA ARG A 93 18.85 -5.24 -4.11
C ARG A 93 19.16 -6.24 -5.21
N GLN A 94 19.57 -5.74 -6.37
CA GLN A 94 20.15 -6.55 -7.44
C GLN A 94 21.59 -6.09 -7.64
N ASP A 95 22.54 -6.98 -7.38
CA ASP A 95 23.96 -6.70 -7.42
C ASP A 95 24.35 -5.48 -6.55
N ASP A 96 24.82 -4.40 -7.19
CA ASP A 96 25.23 -3.15 -6.56
C ASP A 96 24.15 -2.06 -6.63
N GLU A 97 23.00 -2.35 -7.21
CA GLU A 97 21.85 -1.43 -7.28
C GLU A 97 20.75 -1.85 -6.30
N PHE A 98 20.02 -0.87 -5.78
CA PHE A 98 18.83 -1.11 -4.99
C PHE A 98 17.67 -0.30 -5.55
N SER A 99 16.48 -0.86 -5.47
CA SER A 99 15.24 -0.21 -5.84
C SER A 99 14.29 -0.20 -4.66
N ILE A 100 13.58 0.91 -4.49
CA ILE A 100 12.57 1.06 -3.43
C ILE A 100 11.29 1.53 -4.08
N THR A 101 10.21 0.80 -3.87
CA THR A 101 8.90 1.08 -4.48
C THR A 101 7.79 0.93 -3.47
N VAL A 102 6.78 1.79 -3.55
CA VAL A 102 5.51 1.66 -2.84
C VAL A 102 4.40 1.52 -3.86
N GLN A 103 3.69 0.39 -3.89
CA GLN A 103 2.65 0.15 -4.90
C GLN A 103 1.58 -0.86 -4.45
N PRO A 104 0.35 -0.79 -5.02
CA PRO A 104 -0.64 -1.84 -4.85
C PRO A 104 -0.13 -3.16 -5.43
N THR A 105 -0.20 -4.22 -4.64
CA THR A 105 0.36 -5.53 -4.97
C THR A 105 -0.63 -6.63 -4.59
N MET A 106 -0.77 -7.64 -5.46
CA MET A 106 -1.56 -8.84 -5.16
C MET A 106 -0.74 -9.82 -4.33
N VAL A 107 -1.23 -10.16 -3.14
CA VAL A 107 -0.57 -11.07 -2.20
C VAL A 107 -1.43 -12.31 -2.01
N ARG A 108 -0.85 -13.51 -2.12
CA ARG A 108 -1.60 -14.77 -1.90
C ARG A 108 -2.16 -14.81 -0.48
N LYS A 109 -3.41 -15.25 -0.31
CA LYS A 109 -4.08 -15.35 1.00
C LYS A 109 -3.33 -16.17 2.05
N GLY A 110 -2.53 -17.16 1.62
CA GLY A 110 -1.71 -17.97 2.53
C GLY A 110 -0.39 -17.33 2.95
N HIS A 111 -0.02 -16.17 2.38
CA HIS A 111 1.22 -15.49 2.73
C HIS A 111 1.04 -14.65 4.01
N PRO A 112 2.00 -14.64 4.97
CA PRO A 112 1.85 -13.90 6.23
C PRO A 112 1.48 -12.42 6.06
N ILE A 113 2.03 -11.76 5.04
CA ILE A 113 1.74 -10.35 4.71
C ILE A 113 0.26 -10.13 4.29
N ALA A 114 -0.42 -11.14 3.72
CA ALA A 114 -1.82 -11.00 3.32
C ALA A 114 -2.75 -10.85 4.53
N ALA A 115 -2.40 -11.43 5.68
CA ALA A 115 -3.16 -11.34 6.93
C ALA A 115 -3.01 -10.01 7.67
N VAL A 116 -2.17 -9.09 7.17
CA VAL A 116 -1.93 -7.79 7.80
C VAL A 116 -2.99 -6.79 7.32
N ASP A 117 -4.02 -6.60 8.14
CA ASP A 117 -5.15 -5.70 7.83
C ASP A 117 -4.99 -4.29 8.42
N ARG A 118 -4.03 -4.09 9.32
CA ARG A 118 -3.67 -2.81 9.94
C ARG A 118 -2.18 -2.58 9.86
N ALA A 119 -1.72 -1.32 9.93
CA ALA A 119 -0.30 -0.99 9.97
C ALA A 119 0.39 -1.64 11.19
N ARG A 120 0.91 -2.86 11.02
CA ARG A 120 1.73 -3.57 11.99
C ARG A 120 3.08 -3.84 11.34
N ILE A 121 4.09 -3.14 11.81
CA ILE A 121 5.48 -3.44 11.53
C ILE A 121 5.86 -4.58 12.47
N HIS A 122 6.15 -5.77 11.93
CA HIS A 122 6.92 -6.77 12.66
C HIS A 122 8.39 -6.47 12.38
N ILE A 123 9.11 -6.11 13.44
CA ILE A 123 10.57 -5.99 13.49
C ILE A 123 11.15 -7.33 13.90
#